data_AF-A0A820I5D3-F1
#
_entry.id   AF-A0A820I5D3-F1
#
_cell.length_a   1.000
_cell.length_b   1.000
_cell.length_c   1.000
_cell.angle_alpha   90.00
_cell.angle_beta   90.00
_cell.angle_gamma   90.00
#
_symmetry.space_group_name_H-M   'P 1'
#
loop_
_entity.id
_entity.type
_entity.pdbx_description
1 polymer ?
#
loop_
_entity_poly.entity_id
_entity_poly.type
_entity_poly.pdbx_seq_one_letter_code
_entity_poly.pdbx_strand_id
1 'polypeptide(L)'
;SSIGNLALLNSSFLSRIFLPNFILDPSSTSLVWCKLRQYIGHFSSLGSLLCTAWAMMDQYLSTSSNARLRQFSTVQAARCLVSLTFFLSFLHSLPLIIYNQINISKTTNISSCSLSNSVIYRNYITYFVTPFLLGIIPTFIMIVFAALAYANIKYLHQRQMRTQVQQQLTQMVSAQAFFVLIGMIAYTTQTIYNLLTMSTPKNALRQADENVALTITGVLSYTGYVFNFYIYMVVSPSLRKQFK
;
A
#
# COMPACT_ATOMS: atom_id res chain seq x y z
N SER A 1 -6.82 8.25 -5.01
CA SER A 1 -6.09 6.97 -5.18
C SER A 1 -5.08 7.05 -6.33
N SER A 2 -5.47 7.32 -7.59
CA SER A 2 -4.56 7.33 -8.76
C SER A 2 -3.33 8.28 -8.63
N ILE A 3 -3.50 9.52 -8.16
CA ILE A 3 -2.39 10.48 -7.96
C ILE A 3 -1.41 10.00 -6.87
N GLY A 4 -1.92 9.39 -5.79
CA GLY A 4 -1.11 8.82 -4.72
C GLY A 4 -0.29 7.61 -5.19
N ASN A 5 -0.89 6.77 -6.04
CA ASN A 5 -0.20 5.64 -6.66
C ASN A 5 0.87 6.10 -7.66
N LEU A 6 0.63 7.18 -8.40
CA LEU A 6 1.61 7.78 -9.31
C LEU A 6 2.80 8.39 -8.55
N ALA A 7 2.54 9.07 -7.44
CA ALA A 7 3.58 9.59 -6.55
C ALA A 7 4.39 8.46 -5.90
N LEU A 8 3.74 7.36 -5.50
CA LEU A 8 4.39 6.17 -4.95
C LEU A 8 5.28 5.47 -5.98
N LEU A 9 4.79 5.33 -7.22
CA LEU A 9 5.53 4.73 -8.32
C LEU A 9 6.81 5.52 -8.63
N ASN A 10 6.71 6.84 -8.76
CA ASN A 10 7.85 7.69 -9.13
C ASN A 10 8.84 7.91 -7.98
N SER A 11 8.35 8.08 -6.74
CA SER A 11 9.23 8.41 -5.60
C SER A 11 9.80 7.19 -4.89
N SER A 12 9.06 6.08 -4.82
CA SER A 12 9.42 4.94 -3.94
C SER A 12 9.86 3.71 -4.73
N PHE A 13 9.25 3.41 -5.87
CA PHE A 13 9.60 2.22 -6.67
C PHE A 13 10.90 2.42 -7.45
N LEU A 14 10.99 3.51 -8.23
CA LEU A 14 12.20 3.89 -8.97
C LEU A 14 13.42 4.06 -8.05
N SER A 15 13.21 4.60 -6.86
CA SER A 15 14.31 4.85 -5.93
C SER A 15 14.71 3.62 -5.12
N ARG A 16 13.80 2.70 -4.74
CA ARG A 16 14.14 1.51 -3.93
C ARG A 16 14.78 0.38 -4.73
N ILE A 17 14.52 0.30 -6.02
CA ILE A 17 14.99 -0.84 -6.85
C ILE A 17 16.13 -0.41 -7.77
N PHE A 18 16.03 0.77 -8.40
CA PHE A 18 16.96 1.17 -9.44
C PHE A 18 18.22 1.86 -8.89
N LEU A 19 18.09 2.74 -7.89
CA LEU A 19 19.22 3.56 -7.44
C LEU A 19 20.25 2.83 -6.54
N PRO A 20 19.89 1.87 -5.65
CA PRO A 20 20.88 1.19 -4.79
C PRO A 20 21.80 0.26 -5.56
N ASN A 21 21.33 -0.29 -6.69
CA ASN A 21 22.10 -1.25 -7.50
C ASN A 21 23.13 -0.57 -8.42
N PHE A 22 23.08 0.75 -8.59
CA PHE A 22 23.93 1.50 -9.52
C PHE A 22 24.91 2.47 -8.85
N ILE A 23 25.13 2.40 -7.53
CA ILE A 23 26.05 3.28 -6.75
C ILE A 23 25.65 4.78 -6.80
N LEU A 24 24.59 5.12 -7.53
CA LEU A 24 24.03 6.46 -7.71
C LEU A 24 22.78 6.61 -6.84
N ASP A 25 22.89 6.37 -5.54
CA ASP A 25 21.77 6.49 -4.62
C ASP A 25 21.75 7.90 -4.00
N PRO A 26 21.02 8.89 -4.53
CA PRO A 26 21.01 10.26 -3.97
C PRO A 26 20.49 10.32 -2.52
N SER A 27 19.86 9.26 -2.02
CA SER A 27 19.49 9.13 -0.61
C SER A 27 20.66 8.79 0.32
N SER A 28 21.80 8.38 -0.23
CA SER A 28 23.03 8.13 0.50
C SER A 28 23.95 9.36 0.55
N THR A 29 23.66 10.38 -0.28
CA THR A 29 24.42 11.63 -0.40
C THR A 29 23.68 12.86 0.14
N SER A 30 22.36 12.95 -0.05
CA SER A 30 21.54 14.10 0.41
C SER A 30 20.60 13.72 1.55
N LEU A 31 20.79 14.36 2.71
CA LEU A 31 19.93 14.18 3.89
C LEU A 31 18.49 14.61 3.59
N VAL A 32 18.32 15.70 2.83
CA VAL A 32 16.99 16.21 2.44
C VAL A 32 16.27 15.18 1.58
N TRP A 33 16.95 14.58 0.61
CA TRP A 33 16.36 13.55 -0.25
C TRP A 33 16.03 12.28 0.53
N CYS A 34 16.90 11.82 1.43
CA CYS A 34 16.64 10.70 2.34
C CYS A 34 15.33 10.89 3.12
N LYS A 35 15.16 12.05 3.77
CA LYS A 35 13.98 12.38 4.56
C LYS A 35 12.72 12.47 3.71
N LEU A 36 12.78 13.21 2.61
CA LEU A 36 11.64 13.41 1.73
C LEU A 36 11.16 12.11 1.10
N ARG A 37 12.10 11.25 0.67
CA ARG A 37 11.82 9.94 0.09
C ARG A 37 11.08 9.03 1.07
N GLN A 38 11.57 8.90 2.31
CA GLN A 38 10.90 8.07 3.33
C GLN A 38 9.53 8.63 3.70
N TYR A 39 9.43 9.95 3.82
CA TYR A 39 8.17 10.64 4.09
C TYR A 39 7.12 10.38 3.00
N ILE A 40 7.45 10.65 1.73
CA ILE A 40 6.52 10.46 0.61
C ILE A 40 6.16 8.98 0.48
N GLY A 41 7.14 8.07 0.59
CA GLY A 41 6.87 6.65 0.47
C GLY A 41 5.92 6.13 1.54
N HIS A 42 6.10 6.56 2.78
CA HIS A 42 5.21 6.18 3.88
C HIS A 42 3.81 6.80 3.73
N PHE A 43 3.74 8.11 3.47
CA PHE A 43 2.50 8.85 3.24
C PHE A 43 1.67 8.22 2.11
N SER A 44 2.30 7.99 0.97
CA SER A 44 1.62 7.45 -0.21
C SER A 44 1.21 5.99 -0.02
N SER A 45 2.03 5.17 0.67
CA SER A 45 1.68 3.77 0.94
C SER A 45 0.48 3.68 1.87
N LEU A 46 0.53 4.39 3.01
CA LEU A 46 -0.55 4.37 4.00
C LEU A 46 -1.86 4.90 3.40
N GLY A 47 -1.81 6.04 2.71
CA GLY A 47 -2.98 6.63 2.09
C GLY A 47 -3.60 5.73 1.01
N SER A 48 -2.78 5.11 0.16
CA SER A 48 -3.27 4.25 -0.93
C SER A 48 -3.86 2.93 -0.43
N LEU A 49 -3.23 2.34 0.60
CA LEU A 49 -3.69 1.11 1.22
C LEU A 49 -5.03 1.30 1.93
N LEU A 50 -5.16 2.34 2.74
CA LEU A 50 -6.42 2.69 3.41
C LEU A 50 -7.50 3.06 2.39
N CYS A 51 -7.17 3.81 1.34
CA CYS A 51 -8.13 4.09 0.26
C CYS A 51 -8.64 2.81 -0.43
N THR A 52 -7.77 1.82 -0.65
CA THR A 52 -8.18 0.51 -1.21
C THR A 52 -9.10 -0.22 -0.24
N ALA A 53 -8.81 -0.20 1.06
CA ALA A 53 -9.67 -0.78 2.09
C ALA A 53 -11.05 -0.09 2.14
N TRP A 54 -11.09 1.25 2.07
CA TRP A 54 -12.34 2.01 1.98
C TRP A 54 -13.11 1.73 0.69
N ALA A 55 -12.43 1.53 -0.44
CA ALA A 55 -13.06 1.16 -1.70
C ALA A 55 -13.74 -0.22 -1.61
N MET A 56 -13.13 -1.18 -0.90
CA MET A 56 -13.75 -2.48 -0.65
C MET A 56 -14.98 -2.38 0.25
N MET A 57 -14.93 -1.52 1.27
CA MET A 57 -16.09 -1.24 2.12
C MET A 57 -17.22 -0.58 1.30
N ASP A 58 -16.91 0.40 0.47
CA ASP A 58 -17.89 1.06 -0.42
C ASP A 58 -18.48 0.07 -1.44
N GLN A 59 -17.67 -0.84 -1.97
CA GLN A 59 -18.13 -1.93 -2.83
C GLN A 59 -19.12 -2.85 -2.09
N TYR A 60 -18.87 -3.18 -0.83
CA TYR A 60 -19.84 -3.93 -0.01
C TYR A 60 -21.14 -3.14 0.21
N LEU A 61 -21.06 -1.87 0.60
CA LEU A 61 -22.23 -1.03 0.84
C LEU A 61 -23.09 -0.87 -0.41
N SER A 62 -22.46 -0.62 -1.56
CA SER A 62 -23.15 -0.47 -2.86
C SER A 62 -23.76 -1.78 -3.38
N THR A 63 -23.20 -2.94 -3.01
CA THR A 63 -23.74 -4.25 -3.37
C THR A 63 -24.74 -4.79 -2.34
N SER A 64 -24.93 -4.14 -1.20
CA SER A 64 -25.89 -4.58 -0.20
C SER A 64 -27.34 -4.53 -0.72
N SER A 65 -28.13 -5.56 -0.38
CA SER A 65 -29.57 -5.59 -0.66
C SER A 65 -30.36 -4.63 0.23
N ASN A 66 -29.77 -4.19 1.35
CA ASN A 66 -30.41 -3.26 2.27
C ASN A 66 -30.25 -1.82 1.77
N ALA A 67 -31.37 -1.18 1.43
CA ALA A 67 -31.40 0.20 0.95
C ALA A 67 -30.77 1.20 1.95
N ARG A 68 -30.88 0.96 3.26
CA ARG A 68 -30.26 1.82 4.28
C ARG A 68 -28.73 1.74 4.22
N LEU A 69 -28.16 0.55 4.03
CA LEU A 69 -26.71 0.38 3.90
C LEU A 69 -26.20 1.01 2.60
N ARG A 70 -26.95 0.84 1.50
CA ARG A 70 -26.60 1.44 0.21
C ARG A 70 -26.60 2.98 0.24
N GLN A 71 -27.45 3.60 1.05
CA GLN A 71 -27.49 5.06 1.23
C GLN A 71 -26.22 5.63 1.86
N PHE A 72 -25.39 4.82 2.53
CA PHE A 72 -24.09 5.29 3.03
C PHE A 72 -23.02 5.35 1.93
N SER A 73 -23.18 4.59 0.84
CA SER A 73 -22.31 4.63 -0.34
C SER A 73 -22.63 5.87 -1.18
N THR A 74 -22.21 7.03 -0.69
CA THR A 74 -22.35 8.32 -1.40
C THR A 74 -20.98 8.86 -1.79
N VAL A 75 -20.95 9.56 -2.92
CA VAL A 75 -19.73 10.22 -3.40
C VAL A 75 -19.20 11.25 -2.39
N GLN A 76 -20.09 11.92 -1.64
CA GLN A 76 -19.72 12.88 -0.61
C GLN A 76 -19.03 12.20 0.58
N ALA A 77 -19.59 11.09 1.09
CA ALA A 77 -18.97 10.31 2.15
C ALA A 77 -17.61 9.76 1.72
N ALA A 78 -17.52 9.21 0.51
CA ALA A 78 -16.26 8.72 -0.06
C ALA A 78 -15.19 9.83 -0.15
N ARG A 79 -15.55 11.02 -0.63
CA ARG A 79 -14.62 12.18 -0.68
C ARG A 79 -14.17 12.61 0.71
N CYS A 80 -15.07 12.65 1.67
CA CYS A 80 -14.75 12.99 3.06
C CYS A 80 -13.77 11.98 3.67
N LEU A 81 -14.06 10.68 3.57
CA LEU A 81 -13.20 9.61 4.08
C LEU A 81 -11.82 9.60 3.42
N VAL A 82 -11.75 9.79 2.10
CA VAL A 82 -10.47 9.88 1.38
C VAL A 82 -9.68 11.11 1.83
N SER A 83 -10.31 12.28 1.92
CA SER A 83 -9.65 13.51 2.37
C SER A 83 -9.11 13.36 3.80
N LEU A 84 -9.93 12.84 4.71
CA LEU A 84 -9.53 12.57 6.09
C LEU A 84 -8.36 11.57 6.15
N THR A 85 -8.40 10.52 5.33
CA THR A 85 -7.34 9.51 5.27
C THR A 85 -6.01 10.13 4.83
N PHE A 86 -6.02 10.98 3.81
CA PHE A 86 -4.80 11.67 3.37
C PHE A 86 -4.30 12.66 4.42
N PHE A 87 -5.19 13.42 5.06
CA PHE A 87 -4.81 14.33 6.15
C PHE A 87 -4.16 13.58 7.33
N LEU A 88 -4.77 12.49 7.79
CA LEU A 88 -4.20 11.66 8.85
C LEU A 88 -2.89 11.01 8.43
N SER A 89 -2.78 10.53 7.18
CA SER A 89 -1.55 9.94 6.66
C SER A 89 -0.41 10.97 6.56
N PHE A 90 -0.75 12.21 6.20
CA PHE A 90 0.18 13.34 6.16
C PHE A 90 0.74 13.61 7.56
N LEU A 91 -0.14 13.83 8.53
CA LEU A 91 0.24 14.10 9.92
C LEU A 91 1.06 12.95 10.53
N HIS A 92 0.63 11.71 10.29
CA HIS A 92 1.30 10.51 10.80
C HIS A 92 2.71 10.33 10.20
N SER A 93 2.92 10.76 8.96
CA SER A 93 4.22 10.59 8.29
C SER A 93 5.22 11.70 8.65
N LEU A 94 4.79 12.86 9.15
CA LEU A 94 5.67 14.00 9.50
C LEU A 94 6.88 13.62 10.37
N PRO A 95 6.77 12.78 11.41
CA PRO A 95 7.92 12.40 12.24
C PRO A 95 9.05 11.71 11.45
N LEU A 96 8.78 11.11 10.29
CA LEU A 96 9.82 10.54 9.42
C LEU A 96 10.77 11.60 8.86
N ILE A 97 10.33 12.85 8.70
CA ILE A 97 11.21 13.95 8.27
C ILE A 97 12.20 14.30 9.40
N ILE A 98 11.77 14.17 10.65
CA ILE A 98 12.59 14.50 11.82
C ILE A 98 13.58 13.37 12.11
N TYR A 99 13.08 12.14 12.18
CA TYR A 99 13.83 10.99 12.68
C TYR A 99 14.63 10.21 11.64
N ASN A 100 14.54 10.47 10.32
CA ASN A 100 15.44 9.80 9.36
C ASN A 100 16.78 10.51 9.25
N GLN A 101 17.87 9.74 9.20
CA GLN A 101 19.22 10.25 9.02
C GLN A 101 20.04 9.34 8.09
N ILE A 102 21.15 9.87 7.58
CA ILE A 102 22.13 9.07 6.85
C ILE A 102 23.05 8.42 7.88
N ASN A 103 23.04 7.09 7.93
CA ASN A 103 23.93 6.30 8.76
C ASN A 103 24.98 5.62 7.89
N ILE A 104 26.24 5.70 8.31
CA ILE A 104 27.37 5.03 7.65
C ILE A 104 27.59 3.70 8.36
N SER A 105 27.51 2.60 7.62
CA SER A 105 27.81 1.27 8.14
C SER A 105 29.29 1.17 8.49
N LYS A 106 29.61 0.90 9.76
CA LYS A 106 31.00 0.77 10.24
C LYS A 106 31.77 -0.38 9.59
N THR A 107 31.05 -1.39 9.08
CA THR A 107 31.63 -2.61 8.50
C THR A 107 31.86 -2.50 7.00
N THR A 108 31.06 -1.72 6.29
CA THR A 108 31.10 -1.65 4.82
C THR A 108 31.42 -0.25 4.29
N ASN A 109 31.47 0.77 5.14
CA ASN A 109 31.57 2.20 4.76
C ASN A 109 30.48 2.67 3.77
N ILE A 110 29.39 1.92 3.65
CA ILE A 110 28.25 2.28 2.80
C ILE A 110 27.33 3.21 3.60
N SER A 111 26.99 4.36 3.03
CA SER A 111 25.98 5.27 3.55
C SER A 111 24.57 4.79 3.20
N SER A 112 23.70 4.74 4.20
CA SER A 112 22.31 4.30 4.03
C SER A 112 21.35 5.22 4.79
N CYS A 113 20.20 5.50 4.19
CA CYS A 113 19.14 6.28 4.83
C CYS A 113 18.34 5.37 5.76
N SER A 114 18.40 5.62 7.07
CA SER A 114 17.69 4.81 8.07
C SER A 114 17.17 5.65 9.23
N LEU A 115 16.24 5.07 9.99
CA LEU A 115 15.72 5.67 11.21
C LEU A 115 16.88 5.96 12.18
N SER A 116 16.89 7.18 12.72
CA SER A 116 17.83 7.65 13.72
C SER A 116 17.79 6.79 14.99
N ASN A 117 18.76 7.00 15.88
CA ASN A 117 18.96 6.27 17.13
C ASN A 117 17.85 6.49 18.18
N SER A 118 16.74 7.15 17.86
CA SER A 118 15.56 7.15 18.73
C SER A 118 14.96 5.74 18.81
N VAL A 119 15.36 5.00 19.83
CA VAL A 119 14.92 3.61 20.08
C VAL A 119 13.40 3.52 20.16
N ILE A 120 12.76 4.50 20.79
CA ILE A 120 11.30 4.55 20.98
C ILE A 120 10.59 4.65 19.62
N TYR A 121 10.97 5.63 18.80
CA TYR A 121 10.31 5.82 17.50
C TYR A 121 10.60 4.68 16.53
N ARG A 122 11.83 4.13 16.55
CA ARG A 122 12.17 2.93 15.78
C ARG A 122 11.30 1.75 16.17
N ASN A 123 11.14 1.48 17.46
CA ASN A 123 10.29 0.40 17.94
C ASN A 123 8.82 0.61 17.55
N TYR A 124 8.32 1.85 17.63
CA TYR A 124 6.97 2.18 17.17
C TYR A 124 6.78 1.86 15.68
N ILE A 125 7.70 2.27 14.80
CA ILE A 125 7.61 1.96 13.37
C ILE A 125 7.72 0.46 13.10
N THR A 126 8.69 -0.19 13.72
CA THR A 126 9.06 -1.59 13.45
C THR A 126 8.02 -2.58 13.98
N TYR A 127 7.53 -2.39 15.20
CA TYR A 127 6.61 -3.34 15.85
C TYR A 127 5.14 -2.99 15.70
N PHE A 128 4.80 -1.71 15.50
CA PHE A 128 3.40 -1.28 15.40
C PHE A 128 3.02 -0.86 13.98
N VAL A 129 3.64 0.19 13.45
CA VAL A 129 3.21 0.80 12.18
C VAL A 129 3.36 -0.16 11.00
N THR A 130 4.53 -0.79 10.86
CA THR A 130 4.82 -1.65 9.71
C THR A 130 3.92 -2.90 9.68
N PRO A 131 3.85 -3.74 10.73
CA PRO A 131 3.05 -4.95 10.67
C PRO A 131 1.54 -4.69 10.82
N PHE A 132 1.11 -3.77 11.69
CA PHE A 132 -0.32 -3.57 11.95
C PHE A 132 -0.95 -2.55 11.01
N LEU A 133 -0.41 -1.33 10.99
CA LEU A 133 -1.04 -0.21 10.29
C LEU A 133 -0.89 -0.32 8.77
N LEU A 134 0.27 -0.78 8.31
CA LEU A 134 0.56 -1.04 6.90
C LEU A 134 0.29 -2.49 6.47
N GLY A 135 -0.03 -3.41 7.39
CA GLY A 135 -0.20 -4.83 7.06
C GLY A 135 -1.56 -5.36 7.48
N ILE A 136 -1.66 -5.82 8.73
CA ILE A 136 -2.77 -6.62 9.25
C ILE A 136 -4.12 -5.88 9.20
N ILE A 137 -4.19 -4.63 9.66
CA ILE A 137 -5.46 -3.88 9.75
C ILE A 137 -6.11 -3.70 8.37
N PRO A 138 -5.43 -3.09 7.38
CA PRO A 138 -6.04 -2.88 6.06
C PRO A 138 -6.29 -4.19 5.32
N THR A 139 -5.43 -5.21 5.46
CA THR A 139 -5.67 -6.52 4.85
C THR A 139 -6.89 -7.22 5.44
N PHE A 140 -7.05 -7.18 6.76
CA PHE A 140 -8.24 -7.72 7.43
C PHE A 140 -9.52 -7.03 6.95
N ILE A 141 -9.54 -5.69 6.90
CA ILE A 141 -10.67 -4.90 6.38
C ILE A 141 -10.99 -5.32 4.93
N MET A 142 -9.97 -5.39 4.08
CA MET A 142 -10.14 -5.80 2.68
C MET A 142 -10.72 -7.22 2.56
N ILE A 143 -10.23 -8.20 3.34
CA ILE A 143 -10.73 -9.59 3.31
C ILE A 143 -12.18 -9.66 3.75
N VAL A 144 -12.53 -9.02 4.87
CA VAL A 144 -13.89 -9.05 5.42
C VAL A 144 -14.88 -8.44 4.41
N PHE A 145 -14.60 -7.25 3.90
CA PHE A 145 -15.50 -6.59 2.96
C PHE A 145 -15.48 -7.23 1.57
N ALA A 146 -14.37 -7.83 1.13
CA ALA A 146 -14.33 -8.63 -0.10
C ALA A 146 -15.27 -9.84 -0.01
N ALA A 147 -15.22 -10.59 1.10
CA ALA A 147 -16.06 -11.75 1.32
C ALA A 147 -17.56 -11.37 1.37
N LEU A 148 -17.88 -10.30 2.10
CA LEU A 148 -19.24 -9.78 2.17
C LEU A 148 -19.75 -9.26 0.82
N ALA A 149 -18.92 -8.53 0.07
CA ALA A 149 -19.28 -8.07 -1.27
C ALA A 149 -19.49 -9.24 -2.24
N TYR A 150 -18.66 -10.28 -2.17
CA TYR A 150 -18.81 -11.48 -2.99
C TYR A 150 -20.14 -12.21 -2.72
N ALA A 151 -20.49 -12.38 -1.44
CA ALA A 151 -21.77 -12.98 -1.04
C ALA A 151 -22.97 -12.18 -1.60
N ASN A 152 -22.91 -10.85 -1.51
CA ASN A 152 -23.96 -9.97 -2.02
C ASN A 152 -24.08 -9.99 -3.55
N ILE A 153 -22.95 -10.03 -4.27
CA ILE A 153 -22.94 -10.10 -5.74
C ILE A 153 -23.58 -11.39 -6.24
N LYS A 154 -23.31 -12.53 -5.58
CA LYS A 154 -23.92 -13.82 -5.93
C LYS A 154 -25.45 -13.78 -5.82
N TYR A 155 -25.97 -13.12 -4.79
CA TYR A 155 -27.41 -12.91 -4.59
C TYR A 155 -28.01 -11.94 -5.63
N LEU A 156 -27.31 -10.84 -5.95
CA LEU A 156 -27.78 -9.84 -6.91
C LEU A 156 -27.76 -10.33 -8.36
N HIS A 157 -26.81 -11.20 -8.73
CA HIS A 157 -26.73 -11.77 -10.08
C HIS A 157 -28.00 -12.55 -10.43
N GLN A 158 -28.60 -13.24 -9.44
CA GLN A 158 -29.88 -13.93 -9.60
C GLN A 158 -31.07 -12.98 -9.84
N ARG A 159 -30.91 -11.68 -9.53
CA ARG A 159 -32.00 -10.68 -9.56
C ARG A 159 -31.89 -9.66 -10.69
N GLN A 160 -30.89 -9.76 -11.59
CA GLN A 160 -30.71 -8.92 -12.81
C GLN A 160 -30.81 -7.39 -12.63
N MET A 161 -30.55 -6.84 -11.45
CA MET A 161 -30.81 -5.43 -11.12
C MET A 161 -29.64 -4.45 -11.35
N ARG A 162 -28.57 -4.85 -12.07
CA ARG A 162 -27.33 -4.06 -12.14
C ARG A 162 -27.02 -3.56 -13.55
N THR A 163 -26.68 -2.27 -13.67
CA THR A 163 -26.24 -1.69 -14.93
C THR A 163 -24.83 -2.18 -15.30
N GLN A 164 -24.56 -2.32 -16.60
CA GLN A 164 -23.26 -2.80 -17.12
C GLN A 164 -22.08 -1.96 -16.60
N VAL A 165 -22.29 -0.65 -16.44
CA VAL A 165 -21.27 0.29 -15.91
C VAL A 165 -20.91 -0.02 -14.46
N GLN A 166 -21.90 -0.31 -13.61
CA GLN A 166 -21.66 -0.66 -12.20
C GLN A 166 -20.97 -2.02 -12.06
N GLN A 167 -21.27 -2.97 -12.95
CA GLN A 167 -20.60 -4.27 -13.00
C GLN A 167 -19.12 -4.11 -13.35
N GLN A 168 -18.80 -3.34 -14.39
CA GLN A 168 -17.42 -3.08 -14.81
C GLN A 168 -16.60 -2.42 -13.70
N LEU A 169 -17.14 -1.38 -13.06
CA LEU A 169 -16.46 -0.69 -11.96
C LEU A 169 -16.17 -1.63 -10.78
N THR A 170 -17.11 -2.53 -10.47
CA THR A 170 -16.97 -3.50 -9.38
C THR A 170 -15.94 -4.58 -9.67
N GLN A 171 -15.96 -5.12 -10.90
CA GLN A 171 -14.96 -6.09 -11.35
C GLN A 171 -13.56 -5.46 -11.30
N MET A 172 -13.47 -4.17 -11.65
CA MET A 172 -12.22 -3.44 -11.60
C MET A 172 -11.64 -3.34 -10.19
N VAL A 173 -12.44 -2.85 -9.24
CA VAL A 173 -12.01 -2.64 -7.85
C VAL A 173 -11.69 -3.96 -7.15
N SER A 174 -12.49 -5.00 -7.39
CA SER A 174 -12.23 -6.34 -6.83
C SER A 174 -10.95 -6.98 -7.35
N ALA A 175 -10.68 -6.90 -8.66
CA ALA A 175 -9.43 -7.41 -9.23
C ALA A 175 -8.22 -6.67 -8.66
N GLN A 176 -8.30 -5.34 -8.57
CA GLN A 176 -7.24 -4.53 -7.98
C GLN A 176 -6.99 -4.90 -6.50
N ALA A 177 -8.05 -5.01 -5.70
CA ALA A 177 -7.95 -5.39 -4.29
C ALA A 177 -7.36 -6.81 -4.11
N PHE A 178 -7.68 -7.74 -5.01
CA PHE A 178 -7.10 -9.09 -5.00
C PHE A 178 -5.58 -9.08 -5.18
N PHE A 179 -5.05 -8.34 -6.16
CA PHE A 179 -3.60 -8.21 -6.36
C PHE A 179 -2.91 -7.51 -5.18
N VAL A 180 -3.52 -6.46 -4.65
CA VAL A 180 -3.02 -5.78 -3.44
C VAL A 180 -3.00 -6.76 -2.26
N LEU A 181 -4.04 -7.55 -2.05
CA LEU A 181 -4.12 -8.53 -0.96
C LEU A 181 -2.98 -9.56 -1.02
N ILE A 182 -2.71 -10.15 -2.19
CA ILE A 182 -1.63 -11.13 -2.35
C ILE A 182 -0.28 -10.51 -1.98
N GLY A 183 0.03 -9.33 -2.54
CA GLY A 183 1.30 -8.65 -2.27
C GLY A 183 1.45 -8.25 -0.81
N MET A 184 0.38 -7.74 -0.20
CA MET A 184 0.40 -7.30 1.19
C MET A 184 0.50 -8.44 2.19
N ILE A 185 -0.18 -9.57 1.95
CA ILE A 185 -0.06 -10.77 2.79
C ILE A 185 1.37 -11.29 2.76
N ALA A 186 1.97 -11.41 1.56
CA ALA A 186 3.34 -11.87 1.40
C ALA A 186 4.34 -10.96 2.14
N TYR A 187 4.23 -9.64 1.95
CA TYR A 187 5.11 -8.66 2.60
C TYR A 187 4.94 -8.62 4.14
N THR A 188 3.70 -8.69 4.63
CA THR A 188 3.42 -8.68 6.07
C THR A 188 3.97 -9.95 6.72
N THR A 189 3.79 -11.11 6.08
CA THR A 189 4.32 -12.39 6.57
C THR A 189 5.85 -12.36 6.66
N GLN A 190 6.54 -11.88 5.62
CA GLN A 190 8.00 -11.74 5.63
C GLN A 190 8.48 -10.76 6.71
N THR A 191 7.75 -9.67 6.91
CA THR A 191 8.08 -8.68 7.96
C THR A 191 7.96 -9.28 9.35
N ILE A 192 6.87 -10.01 9.63
CA ILE A 192 6.67 -10.70 10.92
C ILE A 192 7.74 -11.76 11.13
N TYR A 193 8.06 -12.56 10.11
CA TYR A 193 9.13 -13.55 10.17
C TYR A 193 10.49 -12.90 10.50
N ASN A 194 10.82 -11.77 9.88
CA ASN A 194 12.05 -11.02 10.16
C ASN A 194 12.09 -10.49 11.61
N LEU A 195 10.95 -10.05 12.15
CA LEU A 195 10.85 -9.61 13.55
C LEU A 195 11.07 -10.77 14.53
N LEU A 196 10.43 -11.91 14.29
CA LEU A 196 10.55 -13.09 15.17
C LEU A 196 11.95 -13.70 15.17
N THR A 197 12.66 -13.61 14.03
CA THR A 197 14.00 -14.19 13.88
C THR A 197 15.13 -13.20 14.15
N MET A 198 14.83 -11.97 14.63
CA MET A 198 15.84 -10.92 14.80
C MET A 198 16.93 -11.28 15.81
N SER A 199 16.61 -12.05 16.86
CA SER A 199 17.57 -12.51 17.89
C SER A 199 18.21 -13.86 17.57
N THR A 200 17.79 -14.52 16.48
CA THR A 200 18.34 -15.83 16.09
C THR A 200 19.65 -15.61 15.32
N PRO A 201 20.75 -16.32 15.65
CA PRO A 201 21.97 -16.24 14.86
C PRO A 201 21.73 -16.75 13.43
N LYS A 202 22.13 -15.96 12.43
CA LYS A 202 21.91 -16.25 11.00
C LYS A 202 23.26 -16.43 10.30
N ASN A 203 23.36 -17.50 9.51
CA ASN A 203 24.48 -17.69 8.58
C ASN A 203 24.38 -16.67 7.43
N ALA A 204 25.51 -16.31 6.82
CA ALA A 204 25.56 -15.34 5.72
C ALA A 204 24.63 -15.69 4.55
N LEU A 205 24.55 -16.98 4.20
CA LEU A 205 23.63 -17.48 3.16
C LEU A 205 22.16 -17.22 3.52
N ARG A 206 21.76 -17.57 4.76
CA ARG A 206 20.39 -17.35 5.24
C ARG A 206 20.02 -15.87 5.26
N GLN A 207 20.95 -15.00 5.64
CA GLN A 207 20.73 -13.56 5.63
C GLN A 207 20.54 -13.02 4.20
N ALA A 208 21.29 -13.55 3.22
CA ALA A 208 21.12 -13.19 1.82
C ALA A 208 19.74 -13.64 1.30
N ASP A 209 19.32 -14.87 1.58
CA ASP A 209 18.02 -15.40 1.17
C ASP A 209 16.86 -14.58 1.75
N GLU A 210 16.93 -14.23 3.04
CA GLU A 210 15.91 -13.42 3.71
C GLU A 210 15.83 -12.00 3.14
N ASN A 211 16.97 -11.41 2.75
CA ASN A 211 17.00 -10.10 2.08
C ASN A 211 16.38 -10.15 0.68
N VAL A 212 16.63 -11.23 -0.07
CA VAL A 212 16.01 -11.45 -1.39
C VAL A 212 14.50 -11.63 -1.23
N ALA A 213 14.05 -12.45 -0.27
CA ALA A 213 12.64 -12.64 0.02
C ALA A 213 11.94 -11.33 0.42
N LEU A 214 12.58 -10.52 1.27
CA LEU A 214 12.08 -9.19 1.64
C LEU A 214 11.98 -8.25 0.43
N THR A 215 12.96 -8.31 -0.48
CA THR A 215 12.95 -7.49 -1.69
C THR A 215 11.82 -7.92 -2.62
N ILE A 216 11.68 -9.22 -2.90
CA ILE A 216 10.64 -9.77 -3.79
C ILE A 216 9.24 -9.45 -3.24
N THR A 217 9.00 -9.73 -1.95
CA THR A 217 7.70 -9.45 -1.32
C THR A 217 7.42 -7.95 -1.22
N GLY A 218 8.45 -7.15 -0.98
CA GLY A 218 8.37 -5.68 -1.05
C GLY A 218 7.93 -5.20 -2.43
N VAL A 219 8.57 -5.66 -3.51
CA VAL A 219 8.19 -5.34 -4.89
C VAL A 219 6.75 -5.75 -5.18
N LEU A 220 6.37 -6.97 -4.79
CA LEU A 220 5.03 -7.51 -5.00
C LEU A 220 3.95 -6.66 -4.30
N SER A 221 4.24 -6.14 -3.11
CA SER A 221 3.35 -5.23 -2.40
C SER A 221 3.10 -3.93 -3.17
N TYR A 222 4.07 -3.48 -3.98
CA TYR A 222 3.92 -2.27 -4.80
C TYR A 222 3.18 -2.54 -6.12
N THR A 223 3.27 -3.75 -6.64
CA THR A 223 2.69 -4.16 -7.92
C THR A 223 1.18 -3.92 -8.00
N GLY A 224 0.45 -4.10 -6.89
CA GLY A 224 -0.99 -3.80 -6.81
C GLY A 224 -1.35 -2.32 -7.03
N TYR A 225 -0.45 -1.40 -6.71
CA TYR A 225 -0.64 0.04 -6.98
C TYR A 225 -0.32 0.42 -8.43
N VAL A 226 0.62 -0.29 -9.06
CA VAL A 226 1.01 -0.08 -10.46
C VAL A 226 -0.11 -0.53 -11.40
N PHE A 227 -0.66 -1.71 -11.17
CA PHE A 227 -1.74 -2.25 -11.98
C PHE A 227 -3.00 -1.40 -11.93
N ASN A 228 -3.18 -0.59 -10.89
CA ASN A 228 -4.34 0.27 -10.76
C ASN A 228 -4.52 1.19 -11.98
N PHE A 229 -3.45 1.85 -12.42
CA PHE A 229 -3.44 2.71 -13.60
C PHE A 229 -3.77 1.96 -14.89
N TYR A 230 -3.17 0.78 -15.08
CA TYR A 230 -3.40 -0.05 -16.26
C TYR A 230 -4.79 -0.67 -16.30
N ILE A 231 -5.31 -1.11 -15.15
CA ILE A 231 -6.67 -1.63 -15.04
C ILE A 231 -7.68 -0.51 -15.35
N TYR A 232 -7.46 0.74 -14.89
CA TYR A 232 -8.33 1.87 -15.25
C TYR A 232 -8.35 2.14 -16.77
N MET A 233 -7.21 1.98 -17.47
CA MET A 233 -7.14 2.11 -18.93
C MET A 233 -7.76 0.94 -19.70
N VAL A 234 -7.59 -0.29 -19.22
CA VAL A 234 -8.07 -1.49 -19.93
C VAL A 234 -9.58 -1.68 -19.74
N VAL A 235 -10.11 -1.43 -18.54
CA VAL A 235 -11.48 -1.82 -18.14
C VAL A 235 -12.53 -0.74 -18.40
N SER A 236 -12.16 0.52 -18.66
CA SER A 236 -13.11 1.60 -18.91
C SER A 236 -13.34 1.84 -20.42
N PRO A 237 -14.35 1.21 -21.06
CA PRO A 237 -14.74 1.55 -22.43
C PRO A 237 -15.27 2.98 -22.56
N SER A 238 -15.75 3.60 -21.46
CA SER A 238 -16.18 5.00 -21.42
C SER A 238 -15.02 5.99 -21.56
N LEU A 239 -13.83 5.68 -21.03
CA LEU A 239 -12.62 6.48 -21.28
C LEU A 239 -12.06 6.24 -22.69
N ARG A 240 -12.14 5.02 -23.22
CA ARG A 240 -11.70 4.70 -24.59
C ARG A 240 -12.50 5.45 -25.67
N LYS A 241 -13.73 5.89 -25.35
CA LYS A 241 -14.55 6.78 -26.20
C LYS A 241 -14.27 8.28 -26.01
N GLN A 242 -13.64 8.70 -24.92
CA GLN A 242 -13.26 10.11 -24.70
C GLN A 242 -11.88 10.45 -25.28
N PHE A 243 -11.05 9.44 -25.54
CA PHE A 243 -9.72 9.57 -26.15
C PHE A 243 -9.65 9.17 -27.63
N LYS A 244 -10.79 8.87 -28.25
CA LYS A 244 -10.95 8.84 -29.71
C LYS A 244 -11.61 10.14 -30.14
#